data_AF-A0A9X2HA49-F1
#
_entry.id   AF-A0A9X2HA49-F1
#
_cell.length_a   1.000
_cell.length_b   1.000
_cell.length_c   1.000
_cell.angle_alpha   90.00
_cell.angle_beta   90.00
_cell.angle_gamma   90.00
#
_symmetry.space_group_name_H-M   'P 1'
#
loop_
_entity.id
_entity.type
_entity.pdbx_description
1 polymer ?
#
loop_
_entity_poly.entity_id
_entity_poly.type
_entity_poly.pdbx_seq_one_letter_code
_entity_poly.pdbx_strand_id
1 'polypeptide(L)'
;MAGKAAKFGIKAALLKLFGPILAFFGVALLLLAFMLFLLINAGLSGGAEQAESESQRVETAGNSCSITSEEGEGGDAEGKSTSVPAEYAEDVKKASEEAGIPEQIIAAQIQQESQWDPTAGSHAGAQGIAQFMPATWATYGEGGDIHDGHDGIAALGRYMKDLKGQVSEQAGDDSDELIRLTLAAYNAGPGAVHQHDGVPPYDETRHYVETITGNGQTKFSEDCSPKGSATAWDGDLGDGEWTNPCPGCQFTSGYGPRNVPGLPAWAQNHVGVDLATPGAGNSNGTDIIAPTDMTVVGFLADDGCVMTRQKEGPGFFFAFCHMNSNEVEDGQELKRGDIIGVEGNTAGGGGGGVATHLHLEIYDPESPDPPMPYNDHNIDPEPILKEKGAWPE
;
A
#
# COMPACT_ATOMS: atom_id res chain seq x y z
N MET A 1 -22.77 97.69 -15.86
CA MET A 1 -21.99 97.15 -16.99
C MET A 1 -20.96 96.17 -16.45
N ALA A 2 -20.65 95.13 -17.23
CA ALA A 2 -19.67 94.06 -17.01
C ALA A 2 -18.37 94.52 -16.30
N GLY A 3 -17.67 93.74 -15.47
CA GLY A 3 -17.30 92.34 -15.62
C GLY A 3 -15.83 92.24 -16.03
N LYS A 4 -14.96 91.78 -15.12
CA LYS A 4 -13.66 91.08 -15.35
C LYS A 4 -12.80 91.14 -14.08
N ALA A 5 -12.45 89.96 -13.54
CA ALA A 5 -11.08 89.58 -13.13
C ALA A 5 -11.12 88.48 -12.06
N ALA A 6 -11.08 87.21 -12.47
CA ALA A 6 -10.63 86.09 -11.62
C ALA A 6 -10.37 84.84 -12.48
N LYS A 7 -9.51 84.95 -13.50
CA LYS A 7 -9.01 83.80 -14.26
C LYS A 7 -7.48 83.82 -14.23
N PHE A 8 -6.83 83.54 -13.10
CA PHE A 8 -5.38 83.21 -13.10
C PHE A 8 -4.87 82.45 -11.85
N GLY A 9 -5.74 81.92 -10.97
CA GLY A 9 -5.30 81.32 -9.70
C GLY A 9 -5.28 79.78 -9.62
N ILE A 10 -6.06 79.06 -10.42
CA ILE A 10 -6.41 77.66 -10.07
C ILE A 10 -5.52 76.62 -10.74
N LYS A 11 -4.98 76.89 -11.95
CA LYS A 11 -4.14 75.89 -12.65
C LYS A 11 -2.72 75.74 -12.08
N ALA A 12 -2.16 76.77 -11.44
CA ALA A 12 -0.80 76.72 -10.88
C ALA A 12 -0.74 76.04 -9.50
N ALA A 13 -1.85 76.01 -8.75
CA ALA A 13 -1.91 75.41 -7.41
C ALA A 13 -2.04 73.88 -7.47
N LEU A 14 -2.77 73.34 -8.45
CA LEU A 14 -2.96 71.89 -8.61
C LEU A 14 -1.68 71.16 -9.06
N LEU A 15 -0.83 71.79 -9.88
CA LEU A 15 0.41 71.16 -10.35
C LEU A 15 1.51 71.13 -9.26
N LYS A 16 1.47 72.03 -8.27
CA LYS A 16 2.44 72.09 -7.17
C LYS A 16 2.11 71.16 -6.00
N LEU A 17 0.84 70.76 -5.82
CA LEU A 17 0.44 69.83 -4.76
C LEU A 17 0.53 68.35 -5.18
N PHE A 18 0.29 68.01 -6.45
CA PHE A 18 0.25 66.61 -6.90
C PHE A 18 1.53 66.12 -7.59
N GLY A 19 2.42 67.03 -8.01
CA GLY A 19 3.70 66.69 -8.63
C GLY A 19 4.61 65.78 -7.79
N PRO A 20 4.81 66.05 -6.48
CA PRO A 20 5.67 65.21 -5.64
C PRO A 20 5.07 63.82 -5.35
N ILE A 21 3.73 63.74 -5.27
CA ILE A 21 3.00 62.49 -4.95
C ILE A 21 3.02 61.55 -6.17
N LEU A 22 2.78 62.07 -7.38
CA LEU A 22 2.90 61.28 -8.62
C LEU A 22 4.34 60.82 -8.90
N ALA A 23 5.35 61.64 -8.56
CA ALA A 23 6.75 61.25 -8.68
C ALA A 23 7.13 60.14 -7.67
N PHE A 24 6.63 60.20 -6.43
CA PHE A 24 6.90 59.16 -5.43
C PHE A 24 6.28 57.81 -5.78
N PHE A 25 5.03 57.80 -6.25
CA PHE A 25 4.38 56.55 -6.68
C PHE A 25 5.01 55.97 -7.96
N GLY A 26 5.43 56.83 -8.90
CA GLY A 26 6.12 56.39 -10.12
C GLY A 26 7.49 55.76 -9.83
N VAL A 27 8.28 56.33 -8.91
CA VAL A 27 9.58 55.77 -8.50
C VAL A 27 9.40 54.49 -7.70
N ALA A 28 8.40 54.40 -6.81
CA ALA A 28 8.12 53.18 -6.06
C ALA A 28 7.70 52.01 -6.96
N LEU A 29 6.86 52.25 -7.99
CA LEU A 29 6.47 51.24 -8.97
C LEU A 29 7.63 50.80 -9.87
N LEU A 30 8.52 51.73 -10.25
CA LEU A 30 9.74 51.42 -11.00
C LEU A 30 10.72 50.59 -10.17
N LEU A 31 10.87 50.90 -8.88
CA LEU A 31 11.70 50.13 -7.95
C LEU A 31 11.11 48.73 -7.72
N LEU A 32 9.78 48.60 -7.60
CA LEU A 32 9.13 47.30 -7.44
C LEU A 32 9.27 46.44 -8.71
N ALA A 33 9.11 47.04 -9.89
CA ALA A 33 9.33 46.37 -11.16
C ALA A 33 10.80 45.98 -11.38
N PHE A 34 11.74 46.82 -10.91
CA PHE A 34 13.18 46.51 -10.96
C PHE A 34 13.56 45.43 -9.94
N MET A 35 12.94 45.39 -8.76
CA MET A 35 13.14 44.33 -7.77
C MET A 35 12.56 43.01 -8.26
N LEU A 36 11.40 43.03 -8.93
CA LEU A 36 10.81 41.85 -9.56
C LEU A 36 11.66 41.38 -10.74
N PHE A 37 12.21 42.29 -11.55
CA PHE A 37 13.15 41.97 -12.63
C PHE A 37 14.48 41.40 -12.09
N LEU A 38 14.97 41.89 -10.96
CA LEU A 38 16.14 41.34 -10.29
C LEU A 38 15.84 39.97 -9.67
N LEU A 39 14.65 39.73 -9.12
CA LEU A 39 14.25 38.41 -8.61
C LEU A 39 14.07 37.39 -9.74
N ILE A 40 13.52 37.80 -10.89
CA ILE A 40 13.39 36.95 -12.08
C ILE A 40 14.77 36.62 -12.67
N ASN A 41 15.70 37.58 -12.72
CA ASN A 41 17.03 37.34 -13.31
C ASN A 41 18.08 36.79 -12.33
N ALA A 42 17.95 37.00 -11.02
CA ALA A 42 18.82 36.38 -10.01
C ALA A 42 18.52 34.88 -9.82
N GLY A 43 17.34 34.40 -10.24
CA GLY A 43 17.05 32.98 -10.40
C GLY A 43 17.65 32.34 -11.67
N LEU A 44 18.32 33.12 -12.53
CA LEU A 44 18.78 32.67 -13.85
C LEU A 44 20.31 32.74 -14.05
N SER A 45 21.11 33.05 -13.03
CA SER A 45 22.56 33.17 -13.20
C SER A 45 23.43 32.59 -12.07
N GLY A 46 22.96 31.55 -11.37
CA GLY A 46 23.77 30.83 -10.39
C GLY A 46 23.40 29.36 -10.35
N GLY A 47 24.02 28.57 -11.24
CA GLY A 47 23.85 27.10 -11.24
C GLY A 47 23.91 26.44 -12.62
N ALA A 48 24.75 26.92 -13.55
CA ALA A 48 25.05 26.21 -14.78
C ALA A 48 26.38 25.46 -14.64
N GLU A 49 26.48 24.57 -13.65
CA GLU A 49 27.57 23.60 -13.50
C GLU A 49 27.23 22.56 -12.41
N GLN A 50 26.05 21.95 -12.51
CA GLN A 50 25.69 20.67 -11.86
C GLN A 50 24.25 20.31 -12.27
N ALA A 51 24.09 19.83 -13.50
CA ALA A 51 22.84 19.26 -13.99
C ALA A 51 23.11 17.93 -14.72
N GLU A 52 23.87 17.07 -14.06
CA GLU A 52 23.96 15.63 -14.31
C GLU A 52 23.84 14.93 -12.95
N SER A 53 22.69 15.04 -12.28
CA SER A 53 22.39 14.26 -11.05
C SER A 53 20.92 14.30 -10.59
N GLU A 54 19.97 14.81 -11.38
CA GLU A 54 18.55 14.93 -10.95
C GLU A 54 17.55 14.28 -11.92
N SER A 55 17.99 13.23 -12.63
CA SER A 55 17.08 12.28 -13.30
C SER A 55 16.89 10.98 -12.50
N GLN A 56 17.35 10.94 -11.25
CA GLN A 56 17.38 9.74 -10.42
C GLN A 56 16.78 9.97 -9.02
N ARG A 57 15.79 10.87 -8.93
CA ARG A 57 14.91 11.05 -7.75
C ARG A 57 13.44 11.15 -8.16
N VAL A 58 13.04 10.21 -8.99
CA VAL A 58 11.73 9.57 -8.90
C VAL A 58 12.04 8.08 -8.91
N GLU A 59 12.71 7.61 -7.86
CA GLU A 59 12.64 6.18 -7.53
C GLU A 59 11.25 5.98 -6.94
N THR A 60 10.41 5.38 -7.77
CA THR A 60 9.20 4.66 -7.41
C THR A 60 9.32 4.03 -6.02
N ALA A 61 8.62 4.60 -5.04
CA ALA A 61 8.08 3.90 -3.88
C ALA A 61 6.97 2.94 -4.36
N GLY A 62 7.35 2.01 -5.24
CA GLY A 62 6.53 0.92 -5.72
C GLY A 62 7.27 -0.35 -5.37
N ASN A 63 6.61 -1.23 -4.61
CA ASN A 63 7.03 -2.59 -4.28
C ASN A 63 7.74 -3.28 -5.45
N SER A 64 9.06 -3.17 -5.55
CA SER A 64 9.81 -3.94 -6.53
C SER A 64 10.20 -5.27 -5.89
N CYS A 65 9.21 -6.16 -5.69
CA CYS A 65 9.53 -7.57 -5.79
C CYS A 65 9.88 -7.82 -7.26
N SER A 66 11.02 -8.43 -7.52
CA SER A 66 11.35 -8.95 -8.85
C SER A 66 11.28 -10.46 -8.71
N ILE A 67 10.25 -11.07 -9.30
CA ILE A 67 10.09 -12.52 -9.25
C ILE A 67 11.24 -13.13 -10.07
N THR A 68 12.03 -14.02 -9.48
CA THR A 68 13.10 -14.70 -10.21
C THR A 68 12.50 -15.71 -11.19
N SER A 69 12.86 -15.59 -12.46
CA SER A 69 12.54 -16.57 -13.49
C SER A 69 13.42 -17.81 -13.37
N GLU A 70 12.86 -18.99 -13.16
CA GLU A 70 13.64 -20.24 -13.23
C GLU A 70 14.06 -20.55 -14.68
N GLU A 71 15.37 -20.47 -14.95
CA GLU A 71 15.98 -21.11 -16.13
C GLU A 71 16.29 -22.57 -15.79
N GLY A 72 15.54 -23.50 -16.39
CA GLY A 72 15.61 -24.92 -16.04
C GLY A 72 16.93 -25.61 -16.42
N GLU A 73 17.50 -26.36 -15.46
CA GLU A 73 18.27 -27.58 -15.74
C GLU A 73 17.74 -28.72 -14.84
N GLY A 74 17.48 -29.87 -15.48
CA GLY A 74 16.58 -30.91 -14.98
C GLY A 74 16.98 -31.65 -13.70
N GLY A 75 15.95 -32.09 -12.98
CA GLY A 75 16.02 -33.08 -11.91
C GLY A 75 14.65 -33.33 -11.29
N ASP A 76 14.10 -34.53 -11.49
CA ASP A 76 12.81 -34.96 -10.97
C ASP A 76 12.74 -34.88 -9.43
N ALA A 77 11.85 -34.04 -8.90
CA ALA A 77 11.29 -34.16 -7.55
C ALA A 77 9.89 -33.52 -7.51
N GLU A 78 8.91 -34.25 -6.99
CA GLU A 78 7.56 -33.78 -6.70
C GLU A 78 7.60 -32.57 -5.75
N GLY A 79 7.23 -31.41 -6.28
CA GLY A 79 7.24 -30.12 -5.59
C GLY A 79 7.59 -29.02 -6.59
N LYS A 80 6.69 -28.72 -7.53
CA LYS A 80 6.87 -27.62 -8.49
C LYS A 80 6.93 -26.30 -7.70
N SER A 81 8.13 -25.76 -7.56
CA SER A 81 8.35 -24.32 -7.35
C SER A 81 7.57 -23.56 -8.43
N THR A 82 6.62 -22.72 -8.03
CA THR A 82 5.76 -21.96 -8.96
C THR A 82 6.25 -20.52 -9.05
N SER A 83 7.38 -20.34 -9.73
CA SER A 83 7.83 -19.02 -10.19
C SER A 83 7.06 -18.59 -11.45
N VAL A 84 7.06 -17.28 -11.74
CA VAL A 84 6.56 -16.76 -13.02
C VAL A 84 7.40 -17.37 -14.15
N PRO A 85 6.79 -17.97 -15.20
CA PRO A 85 7.55 -18.50 -16.32
C PRO A 85 8.47 -17.43 -16.90
N ALA A 86 9.74 -17.80 -17.13
CA ALA A 86 10.78 -16.85 -17.53
C ALA A 86 10.43 -15.98 -18.74
N GLU A 87 9.71 -16.57 -19.69
CA GLU A 87 9.25 -15.89 -20.90
C GLU A 87 8.26 -14.75 -20.63
N TYR A 88 7.53 -14.77 -19.51
CA TYR A 88 6.51 -13.77 -19.17
C TYR A 88 6.93 -12.80 -18.06
N ALA A 89 8.07 -13.00 -17.41
CA ALA A 89 8.47 -12.21 -16.23
C ALA A 89 8.45 -10.68 -16.50
N GLU A 90 9.04 -10.25 -17.61
CA GLU A 90 9.06 -8.83 -17.98
C GLU A 90 7.65 -8.30 -18.36
N ASP A 91 6.77 -9.15 -18.90
CA ASP A 91 5.41 -8.75 -19.24
C ASP A 91 4.54 -8.59 -17.99
N VAL A 92 4.69 -9.48 -17.02
CA VAL A 92 4.01 -9.39 -15.71
C VAL A 92 4.42 -8.10 -15.01
N LYS A 93 5.72 -7.77 -15.01
CA LYS A 93 6.22 -6.52 -14.48
C LYS A 93 5.62 -5.30 -15.17
N LYS A 94 5.60 -5.26 -16.51
CA LYS A 94 4.97 -4.15 -17.26
C LYS A 94 3.47 -4.06 -17.01
N ALA A 95 2.78 -5.18 -16.91
CA ALA A 95 1.35 -5.22 -16.60
C ALA A 95 1.06 -4.69 -15.19
N SER A 96 1.91 -5.04 -14.22
CA SER A 96 1.91 -4.49 -12.86
C SER A 96 2.11 -2.97 -12.85
N GLU A 97 3.13 -2.47 -13.56
CA GLU A 97 3.38 -1.03 -13.70
C GLU A 97 2.22 -0.29 -14.37
N GLU A 98 1.65 -0.85 -15.44
CA GLU A 98 0.51 -0.26 -16.15
C GLU A 98 -0.75 -0.22 -15.28
N ALA A 99 -1.03 -1.30 -14.55
CA ALA A 99 -2.17 -1.42 -13.65
C ALA A 99 -1.99 -0.63 -12.35
N GLY A 100 -0.74 -0.42 -11.91
CA GLY A 100 -0.39 -0.01 -10.56
C GLY A 100 -0.93 -0.99 -9.51
N ILE A 101 -0.72 -2.29 -9.75
CA ILE A 101 -1.11 -3.41 -8.88
C ILE A 101 0.14 -4.27 -8.69
N PRO A 102 0.43 -4.80 -7.48
CA PRO A 102 1.67 -5.53 -7.24
C PRO A 102 1.90 -6.72 -8.19
N GLU A 103 3.17 -6.94 -8.58
CA GLU A 103 3.58 -7.97 -9.55
C GLU A 103 3.10 -9.37 -9.15
N GLN A 104 3.21 -9.69 -7.86
CA GLN A 104 2.77 -10.97 -7.29
C GLN A 104 1.25 -11.18 -7.39
N ILE A 105 0.45 -10.12 -7.37
CA ILE A 105 -1.01 -10.20 -7.56
C ILE A 105 -1.35 -10.45 -9.03
N ILE A 106 -0.66 -9.78 -9.96
CA ILE A 106 -0.81 -10.02 -11.40
C ILE A 106 -0.40 -11.46 -11.75
N ALA A 107 0.73 -11.94 -11.23
CA ALA A 107 1.18 -13.31 -11.41
C ALA A 107 0.19 -14.34 -10.84
N ALA A 108 -0.29 -14.11 -9.61
CA ALA A 108 -1.30 -14.96 -8.98
C ALA A 108 -2.61 -14.99 -9.77
N GLN A 109 -3.01 -13.86 -10.35
CA GLN A 109 -4.19 -13.78 -11.21
C GLN A 109 -4.02 -14.60 -12.48
N ILE A 110 -2.91 -14.45 -13.21
CA ILE A 110 -2.64 -15.24 -14.43
C ILE A 110 -2.61 -16.74 -14.10
N GLN A 111 -1.99 -17.10 -12.98
CA GLN A 111 -1.95 -18.47 -12.49
C GLN A 111 -3.36 -19.03 -12.21
N GLN A 112 -4.24 -18.22 -11.62
CA GLN A 112 -5.62 -18.60 -11.31
C GLN A 112 -6.48 -18.73 -12.58
N GLU A 113 -6.24 -17.86 -13.58
CA GLU A 113 -7.02 -17.84 -14.82
C GLU A 113 -6.73 -19.03 -15.74
N SER A 114 -5.44 -19.31 -15.98
CA SER A 114 -5.05 -20.28 -17.03
C SER A 114 -3.97 -21.26 -16.62
N GLN A 115 -3.37 -21.09 -15.44
CA GLN A 115 -2.12 -21.74 -15.07
C GLN A 115 -1.00 -21.48 -16.11
N TRP A 116 -0.95 -20.26 -16.64
CA TRP A 116 0.00 -19.81 -17.66
C TRP A 116 -0.18 -20.48 -19.04
N ASP A 117 -1.36 -21.03 -19.34
CA ASP A 117 -1.68 -21.59 -20.66
C ASP A 117 -2.26 -20.51 -21.60
N PRO A 118 -1.50 -20.04 -22.62
CA PRO A 118 -1.99 -19.03 -23.56
C PRO A 118 -3.07 -19.53 -24.50
N THR A 119 -3.33 -20.84 -24.53
CA THR A 119 -4.39 -21.45 -25.35
C THR A 119 -5.63 -21.84 -24.54
N ALA A 120 -5.65 -21.51 -23.24
CA ALA A 120 -6.75 -21.86 -22.35
C ALA A 120 -8.09 -21.30 -22.84
N GLY A 121 -9.14 -22.10 -22.66
CA GLY A 121 -10.51 -21.72 -22.99
C GLY A 121 -11.49 -22.21 -21.94
N SER A 122 -12.43 -21.36 -21.55
CA SER A 122 -13.49 -21.73 -20.58
C SER A 122 -14.79 -22.13 -21.27
N HIS A 123 -15.67 -22.80 -20.52
CA HIS A 123 -17.04 -23.11 -20.99
C HIS A 123 -17.87 -21.85 -21.25
N ALA A 124 -17.57 -20.74 -20.57
CA ALA A 124 -18.23 -19.45 -20.77
C ALA A 124 -17.71 -18.71 -22.02
N GLY A 125 -16.61 -19.18 -22.61
CA GLY A 125 -16.00 -18.58 -23.79
C GLY A 125 -14.87 -17.59 -23.48
N ALA A 126 -14.34 -17.59 -22.26
CA ALA A 126 -13.11 -16.88 -21.92
C ALA A 126 -11.91 -17.55 -22.60
N GLN A 127 -10.91 -16.78 -23.00
CA GLN A 127 -9.82 -17.23 -23.88
C GLN A 127 -8.47 -16.65 -23.46
N GLY A 128 -7.42 -17.42 -23.68
CA GLY A 128 -6.05 -16.97 -23.53
C GLY A 128 -5.52 -17.03 -22.11
N ILE A 129 -4.27 -16.60 -21.94
CA ILE A 129 -3.51 -16.69 -20.68
C ILE A 129 -4.19 -15.92 -19.53
N ALA A 130 -4.94 -14.87 -19.85
CA ALA A 130 -5.69 -14.04 -18.90
C ALA A 130 -7.21 -14.25 -18.97
N GLN A 131 -7.69 -15.28 -19.71
CA GLN A 131 -9.12 -15.62 -19.81
C GLN A 131 -10.02 -14.43 -20.17
N PHE A 132 -9.67 -13.70 -21.21
CA PHE A 132 -10.49 -12.61 -21.71
C PHE A 132 -11.79 -13.13 -22.36
N MET A 133 -12.91 -12.51 -22.04
CA MET A 133 -14.11 -12.61 -22.86
C MET A 133 -13.89 -11.88 -24.20
N PRO A 134 -14.38 -12.39 -25.35
CA PRO A 134 -14.11 -11.79 -26.66
C PRO A 134 -14.51 -10.32 -26.79
N ALA A 135 -15.59 -9.90 -26.11
CA ALA A 135 -16.03 -8.51 -26.11
C ALA A 135 -15.05 -7.59 -25.33
N THR A 136 -14.50 -8.09 -24.22
CA THR A 136 -13.48 -7.39 -23.44
C THR A 136 -12.18 -7.30 -24.24
N TRP A 137 -11.76 -8.40 -24.87
CA TRP A 137 -10.57 -8.42 -25.74
C TRP A 137 -10.63 -7.38 -26.85
N ALA A 138 -11.80 -7.19 -27.48
CA ALA A 138 -11.97 -6.20 -28.53
C ALA A 138 -11.67 -4.76 -28.07
N THR A 139 -11.71 -4.49 -26.76
CA THR A 139 -11.42 -3.18 -26.16
C THR A 139 -9.97 -3.08 -25.71
N TYR A 140 -9.44 -4.08 -25.01
CA TYR A 140 -8.13 -4.00 -24.35
C TYR A 140 -7.00 -4.74 -25.08
N GLY A 141 -7.32 -5.59 -26.07
CA GLY A 141 -6.34 -6.37 -26.83
C GLY A 141 -5.58 -5.58 -27.90
N GLU A 142 -5.98 -4.34 -28.19
CA GLU A 142 -5.31 -3.43 -29.16
C GLU A 142 -5.03 -4.01 -30.56
N GLY A 143 -5.80 -5.02 -30.96
CA GLY A 143 -5.63 -5.70 -32.25
C GLY A 143 -4.57 -6.81 -32.27
N GLY A 144 -4.03 -7.17 -31.10
CA GLY A 144 -3.16 -8.34 -30.91
C GLY A 144 -3.92 -9.68 -30.98
N ASP A 145 -3.21 -10.75 -30.69
CA ASP A 145 -3.74 -12.13 -30.67
C ASP A 145 -4.09 -12.57 -29.24
N ILE A 146 -5.34 -12.97 -29.01
CA ILE A 146 -5.83 -13.44 -27.70
C ILE A 146 -5.15 -14.74 -27.25
N HIS A 147 -4.54 -15.47 -28.18
CA HIS A 147 -3.79 -16.70 -27.91
C HIS A 147 -2.28 -16.50 -27.86
N ASP A 148 -1.81 -15.25 -27.98
CA ASP A 148 -0.42 -14.88 -27.68
C ASP A 148 -0.34 -14.45 -26.20
N GLY A 149 0.53 -15.11 -25.44
CA GLY A 149 0.67 -14.86 -24.00
C GLY A 149 1.14 -13.45 -23.68
N HIS A 150 2.02 -12.87 -24.50
CA HIS A 150 2.56 -11.53 -24.30
C HIS A 150 1.49 -10.45 -24.54
N ASP A 151 0.74 -10.58 -25.64
CA ASP A 151 -0.40 -9.70 -25.94
C ASP A 151 -1.48 -9.81 -24.85
N GLY A 152 -1.73 -11.05 -24.38
CA GLY A 152 -2.66 -11.35 -23.30
C GLY A 152 -2.30 -10.66 -21.98
N ILE A 153 -1.05 -10.78 -21.53
CA ILE A 153 -0.58 -10.16 -20.27
C ILE A 153 -0.57 -8.62 -20.39
N ALA A 154 -0.15 -8.08 -21.53
CA ALA A 154 -0.20 -6.64 -21.76
C ALA A 154 -1.64 -6.09 -21.71
N ALA A 155 -2.60 -6.83 -22.29
CA ALA A 155 -4.03 -6.49 -22.22
C ALA A 155 -4.58 -6.59 -20.79
N LEU A 156 -4.12 -7.57 -20.00
CA LEU A 156 -4.47 -7.70 -18.58
C LEU A 156 -4.12 -6.44 -17.79
N GLY A 157 -2.88 -5.93 -17.94
CA GLY A 157 -2.46 -4.69 -17.27
C GLY A 157 -3.37 -3.49 -17.58
N ARG A 158 -3.69 -3.29 -18.86
CA ARG A 158 -4.60 -2.21 -19.30
C ARG A 158 -6.02 -2.37 -18.74
N TYR A 159 -6.55 -3.59 -18.75
CA TYR A 159 -7.90 -3.83 -18.26
C TYR A 159 -7.99 -3.67 -16.73
N MET A 160 -7.01 -4.19 -15.99
CA MET A 160 -6.93 -4.03 -14.54
C MET A 160 -6.82 -2.55 -14.12
N LYS A 161 -6.05 -1.74 -14.85
CA LYS A 161 -5.99 -0.28 -14.65
C LYS A 161 -7.36 0.38 -14.75
N ASP A 162 -8.12 0.04 -15.79
CA ASP A 162 -9.44 0.60 -16.05
C ASP A 162 -10.45 0.17 -14.97
N LEU A 163 -10.47 -1.12 -14.61
CA LEU A 163 -11.29 -1.64 -13.52
C LEU A 163 -10.98 -0.97 -12.20
N LYS A 164 -9.69 -0.80 -11.87
CA LYS A 164 -9.24 -0.10 -10.66
C LYS A 164 -9.80 1.32 -10.60
N GLY A 165 -9.79 2.04 -11.72
CA GLY A 165 -10.40 3.37 -11.82
C GLY A 165 -11.92 3.37 -11.69
N GLN A 166 -12.61 2.32 -12.11
CA GLN A 166 -14.07 2.22 -11.97
C GLN A 166 -14.49 1.98 -10.51
N VAL A 167 -13.74 1.17 -9.76
CA VAL A 167 -14.08 0.82 -8.37
C VAL A 167 -13.42 1.68 -7.31
N SER A 168 -12.54 2.62 -7.68
CA SER A 168 -11.76 3.41 -6.72
C SER A 168 -12.60 4.25 -5.75
N GLU A 169 -13.72 4.82 -6.22
CA GLU A 169 -14.61 5.59 -5.32
C GLU A 169 -15.23 4.72 -4.23
N GLN A 170 -15.48 3.44 -4.52
CA GLN A 170 -16.09 2.50 -3.59
C GLN A 170 -15.07 1.95 -2.58
N ALA A 171 -13.82 1.78 -3.01
CA ALA A 171 -12.71 1.40 -2.14
C ALA A 171 -12.29 2.54 -1.18
N GLY A 172 -12.45 3.80 -1.60
CA GLY A 172 -11.96 4.93 -0.84
C GLY A 172 -10.42 4.98 -0.82
N ASP A 173 -9.85 5.32 0.34
CA ASP A 173 -8.39 5.41 0.53
C ASP A 173 -7.77 4.06 0.94
N ASP A 174 -8.55 2.97 0.99
CA ASP A 174 -8.08 1.62 1.32
C ASP A 174 -7.50 0.94 0.07
N SER A 175 -6.18 0.77 0.04
CA SER A 175 -5.46 0.14 -1.06
C SER A 175 -5.75 -1.35 -1.22
N ASP A 176 -6.06 -2.05 -0.13
CA ASP A 176 -6.30 -3.49 -0.15
C ASP A 176 -7.71 -3.76 -0.65
N GLU A 177 -8.69 -3.00 -0.16
CA GLU A 177 -10.05 -3.04 -0.69
C GLU A 177 -10.06 -2.64 -2.17
N LEU A 178 -9.25 -1.65 -2.58
CA LEU A 178 -9.10 -1.31 -3.99
C LEU A 178 -8.62 -2.50 -4.84
N ILE A 179 -7.63 -3.26 -4.38
CA ILE A 179 -7.16 -4.46 -5.07
C ILE A 179 -8.26 -5.54 -5.10
N ARG A 180 -8.92 -5.81 -3.96
CA ARG A 180 -9.99 -6.81 -3.86
C ARG A 180 -11.17 -6.49 -4.77
N LEU A 181 -11.63 -5.24 -4.79
CA LEU A 181 -12.70 -4.79 -5.66
C LEU A 181 -12.30 -4.83 -7.14
N THR A 182 -11.03 -4.56 -7.46
CA THR A 182 -10.53 -4.66 -8.84
C THR A 182 -10.55 -6.11 -9.33
N LEU A 183 -10.07 -7.06 -8.51
CA LEU A 183 -10.12 -8.49 -8.82
C LEU A 183 -11.56 -9.01 -8.93
N ALA A 184 -12.44 -8.56 -8.03
CA ALA A 184 -13.87 -8.89 -8.10
C ALA A 184 -14.51 -8.33 -9.38
N ALA A 185 -14.17 -7.11 -9.78
CA ALA A 185 -14.66 -6.50 -11.00
C ALA A 185 -14.14 -7.20 -12.26
N TYR A 186 -12.95 -7.80 -12.22
CA TYR A 186 -12.43 -8.61 -13.32
C TYR A 186 -13.29 -9.86 -13.53
N ASN A 187 -13.55 -10.61 -12.46
CA ASN A 187 -14.26 -11.88 -12.52
C ASN A 187 -15.78 -11.72 -12.70
N ALA A 188 -16.42 -10.81 -11.93
CA ALA A 188 -17.87 -10.65 -11.90
C ALA A 188 -18.39 -9.44 -12.72
N GLY A 189 -17.49 -8.58 -13.18
CA GLY A 189 -17.80 -7.30 -13.79
C GLY A 189 -17.98 -6.15 -12.78
N PRO A 190 -17.57 -4.92 -13.11
CA PRO A 190 -17.65 -3.76 -12.21
C PRO A 190 -19.10 -3.41 -11.83
N GLY A 191 -20.06 -3.68 -12.71
CA GLY A 191 -21.48 -3.48 -12.40
C GLY A 191 -21.99 -4.31 -11.22
N ALA A 192 -21.47 -5.53 -11.04
CA ALA A 192 -21.82 -6.37 -9.89
C ALA A 192 -21.20 -5.82 -8.60
N VAL A 193 -19.96 -5.34 -8.67
CA VAL A 193 -19.27 -4.69 -7.54
C VAL A 193 -20.04 -3.44 -7.08
N HIS A 194 -20.44 -2.57 -8.02
CA HIS A 194 -21.25 -1.39 -7.72
C HIS A 194 -22.65 -1.71 -7.17
N GLN A 195 -23.27 -2.78 -7.67
CA GLN A 195 -24.59 -3.19 -7.19
C GLN A 195 -24.54 -3.68 -5.73
N HIS A 196 -23.43 -4.33 -5.37
CA HIS A 196 -23.27 -4.95 -4.05
C HIS A 196 -22.49 -4.10 -3.05
N ASP A 197 -21.94 -2.95 -3.49
CA ASP A 197 -21.11 -2.08 -2.66
C ASP A 197 -19.96 -2.83 -1.98
N GLY A 198 -19.41 -3.81 -2.71
CA GLY A 198 -18.30 -4.64 -2.26
C GLY A 198 -18.05 -5.81 -3.22
N VAL A 199 -17.28 -6.80 -2.76
CA VAL A 199 -17.17 -8.09 -3.47
C VAL A 199 -18.56 -8.75 -3.54
N PRO A 200 -19.10 -9.05 -4.74
CA PRO A 200 -20.44 -9.59 -4.87
C PRO A 200 -20.53 -10.99 -4.23
N PRO A 201 -21.72 -11.40 -3.76
CA PRO A 201 -21.87 -12.63 -3.00
C PRO A 201 -21.91 -13.90 -3.88
N TYR A 202 -21.05 -13.96 -4.89
CA TYR A 202 -20.87 -15.10 -5.77
C TYR A 202 -19.73 -15.98 -5.25
N ASP A 203 -20.00 -17.28 -5.05
CA ASP A 203 -18.99 -18.21 -4.51
C ASP A 203 -17.70 -18.20 -5.33
N GLU A 204 -17.83 -18.19 -6.65
CA GLU A 204 -16.70 -18.13 -7.59
C GLU A 204 -15.86 -16.87 -7.39
N THR A 205 -16.48 -15.69 -7.34
CA THR A 205 -15.77 -14.41 -7.24
C THR A 205 -15.04 -14.25 -5.91
N ARG A 206 -15.65 -14.70 -4.81
CA ARG A 206 -15.02 -14.59 -3.48
C ARG A 206 -13.83 -15.51 -3.36
N HIS A 207 -14.01 -16.75 -3.82
CA HIS A 207 -12.91 -17.70 -3.90
C HIS A 207 -11.79 -17.21 -4.83
N TYR A 208 -12.14 -16.58 -5.95
CA TYR A 208 -11.18 -15.97 -6.88
C TYR A 208 -10.34 -14.88 -6.21
N VAL A 209 -10.97 -13.92 -5.52
CA VAL A 209 -10.27 -12.86 -4.80
C VAL A 209 -9.35 -13.45 -3.72
N GLU A 210 -9.88 -14.32 -2.86
CA GLU A 210 -9.13 -14.94 -1.76
C GLU A 210 -7.94 -15.77 -2.26
N THR A 211 -8.12 -16.53 -3.33
CA THR A 211 -7.06 -17.37 -3.90
C THR A 211 -5.94 -16.53 -4.48
N ILE A 212 -6.26 -15.42 -5.15
CA ILE A 212 -5.26 -14.55 -5.76
C ILE A 212 -4.49 -13.76 -4.72
N THR A 213 -5.17 -13.16 -3.74
CA THR A 213 -4.49 -12.41 -2.67
C THR A 213 -3.61 -13.35 -1.84
N GLY A 214 -4.11 -14.55 -1.52
CA GLY A 214 -3.33 -15.56 -0.79
C GLY A 214 -2.14 -16.10 -1.59
N ASN A 215 -2.32 -16.45 -2.88
CA ASN A 215 -1.21 -16.93 -3.73
C ASN A 215 -0.19 -15.82 -4.03
N GLY A 216 -0.63 -14.57 -4.14
CA GLY A 216 0.26 -13.42 -4.30
C GLY A 216 1.20 -13.26 -3.11
N GLN A 217 0.69 -13.49 -1.88
CA GLN A 217 1.45 -13.37 -0.63
C GLN A 217 2.28 -14.63 -0.27
N THR A 218 1.91 -15.79 -0.80
CA THR A 218 2.61 -17.06 -0.51
C THR A 218 3.49 -17.46 -1.70
N LYS A 219 2.88 -17.87 -2.81
CA LYS A 219 3.57 -18.49 -3.96
C LYS A 219 4.42 -17.54 -4.78
N PHE A 220 3.87 -16.37 -5.11
CA PHE A 220 4.54 -15.40 -6.00
C PHE A 220 5.39 -14.39 -5.24
N SER A 221 5.54 -14.60 -3.93
CA SER A 221 6.50 -13.86 -3.11
C SER A 221 7.48 -14.73 -2.32
N GLU A 222 7.47 -16.05 -2.52
CA GLU A 222 8.39 -17.01 -1.89
C GLU A 222 9.86 -16.77 -2.27
N ASP A 223 10.12 -16.41 -3.54
CA ASP A 223 11.46 -16.08 -4.04
C ASP A 223 11.72 -14.56 -4.11
N CYS A 224 10.80 -13.74 -3.59
CA CYS A 224 11.10 -12.33 -3.39
C CYS A 224 12.23 -12.27 -2.36
N SER A 225 13.48 -12.13 -2.83
CA SER A 225 14.48 -11.45 -2.00
C SER A 225 14.03 -10.00 -1.94
N PRO A 226 13.55 -9.49 -0.79
CA PRO A 226 13.44 -8.06 -0.63
C PRO A 226 14.77 -7.42 -1.06
N LYS A 227 14.70 -6.23 -1.66
CA LYS A 227 15.88 -5.35 -1.66
C LYS A 227 16.16 -5.00 -0.19
N GLY A 228 16.87 -5.91 0.49
CA GLY A 228 17.01 -5.96 1.93
C GLY A 228 16.40 -7.24 2.50
N SER A 229 17.14 -8.36 2.49
CA SER A 229 16.96 -9.42 3.50
C SER A 229 16.61 -8.76 4.82
N ALA A 230 15.58 -9.21 5.57
CA ALA A 230 15.23 -8.69 6.90
C ALA A 230 16.49 -8.15 7.59
N THR A 231 16.73 -6.86 7.41
CA THR A 231 17.99 -6.28 7.84
C THR A 231 17.84 -6.30 9.32
N ALA A 232 18.75 -6.97 10.03
CA ALA A 232 18.81 -6.91 11.48
C ALA A 232 18.54 -5.45 11.85
N TRP A 233 17.45 -5.23 12.59
CA TRP A 233 16.90 -3.91 12.80
C TRP A 233 18.04 -2.97 13.23
N ASP A 234 18.20 -1.87 12.51
CA ASP A 234 19.39 -1.02 12.59
C ASP A 234 19.41 -0.11 13.83
N GLY A 235 18.38 -0.23 14.67
CA GLY A 235 18.19 0.57 15.86
C GLY A 235 17.46 1.89 15.60
N ASP A 236 17.04 2.18 14.37
CA ASP A 236 16.24 3.37 14.09
C ASP A 236 14.81 3.21 14.62
N LEU A 237 14.38 4.20 15.40
CA LEU A 237 13.05 4.24 16.02
C LEU A 237 12.12 5.22 15.29
N GLY A 238 12.64 6.00 14.33
CA GLY A 238 11.95 7.16 13.79
C GLY A 238 11.77 8.28 14.82
N ASP A 239 11.18 9.38 14.37
CA ASP A 239 10.95 10.61 15.14
C ASP A 239 9.59 10.68 15.84
N GLY A 240 8.74 9.67 15.63
CA GLY A 240 7.42 9.53 16.24
C GLY A 240 7.44 9.42 17.77
N GLU A 241 6.28 9.64 18.40
CA GLU A 241 6.08 9.35 19.82
C GLU A 241 6.22 7.85 20.07
N TRP A 242 5.70 7.04 19.14
CA TRP A 242 5.89 5.59 19.09
C TRP A 242 6.85 5.23 17.95
N THR A 243 7.31 3.98 17.92
CA THR A 243 8.05 3.43 16.77
C THR A 243 7.16 2.43 16.04
N ASN A 244 7.37 2.25 14.74
CA ASN A 244 6.72 1.18 13.98
C ASN A 244 7.10 -0.17 14.61
N PRO A 245 6.13 -0.99 15.04
CA PRO A 245 6.39 -2.28 15.70
C PRO A 245 6.97 -3.34 14.76
N CYS A 246 6.91 -3.14 13.45
CA CYS A 246 7.43 -4.04 12.41
C CYS A 246 8.34 -3.23 11.46
N PRO A 247 9.61 -2.97 11.85
CA PRO A 247 10.52 -2.13 11.07
C PRO A 247 10.76 -2.70 9.67
N GLY A 248 10.51 -1.89 8.64
CA GLY A 248 10.63 -2.29 7.23
C GLY A 248 9.45 -3.10 6.69
N CYS A 249 8.44 -3.39 7.52
CA CYS A 249 7.22 -4.04 7.06
C CYS A 249 6.30 -3.06 6.32
N GLN A 250 5.46 -3.61 5.46
CA GLN A 250 4.41 -2.90 4.76
C GLN A 250 3.05 -3.27 5.32
N PHE A 251 2.12 -2.34 5.28
CA PHE A 251 0.71 -2.63 5.52
C PHE A 251 0.17 -3.59 4.43
N THR A 252 -0.53 -4.64 4.86
CA THR A 252 -1.08 -5.67 3.96
C THR A 252 -2.56 -6.01 4.19
N SER A 253 -3.16 -5.57 5.30
CA SER A 253 -4.58 -5.81 5.60
C SER A 253 -5.07 -4.90 6.74
N GLY A 254 -6.23 -4.26 6.56
CA GLY A 254 -6.82 -3.31 7.51
C GLY A 254 -7.81 -3.91 8.53
N TYR A 255 -8.11 -3.14 9.58
CA TYR A 255 -9.12 -3.49 10.57
C TYR A 255 -10.53 -3.39 9.99
N GLY A 256 -11.41 -4.35 10.32
CA GLY A 256 -12.84 -4.24 10.04
C GLY A 256 -13.48 -5.45 9.31
N PRO A 257 -14.74 -5.30 8.88
CA PRO A 257 -15.53 -6.41 8.35
C PRO A 257 -15.01 -6.88 6.99
N ARG A 258 -14.71 -8.17 6.86
CA ARG A 258 -14.17 -8.77 5.61
C ARG A 258 -15.20 -9.50 4.75
N ASN A 259 -16.37 -9.82 5.30
CA ASN A 259 -17.48 -10.54 4.65
C ASN A 259 -17.01 -11.74 3.80
N VAL A 260 -16.18 -12.61 4.40
CA VAL A 260 -15.50 -13.76 3.79
C VAL A 260 -16.34 -15.03 3.95
N PRO A 261 -16.90 -15.59 2.87
CA PRO A 261 -17.88 -16.67 3.03
C PRO A 261 -17.23 -18.01 3.36
N GLY A 262 -17.81 -18.70 4.34
CA GLY A 262 -17.20 -19.89 4.94
C GLY A 262 -16.45 -19.61 6.24
N LEU A 263 -16.08 -18.35 6.52
CA LEU A 263 -15.56 -17.98 7.83
C LEU A 263 -16.68 -17.94 8.89
N PRO A 264 -16.42 -18.47 10.10
CA PRO A 264 -17.35 -18.33 11.21
C PRO A 264 -17.53 -16.84 11.57
N ALA A 265 -18.70 -16.49 12.14
CA ALA A 265 -19.08 -15.09 12.39
C ALA A 265 -18.05 -14.27 13.18
N TRP A 266 -17.29 -14.92 14.07
CA TRP A 266 -16.23 -14.26 14.85
C TRP A 266 -15.01 -13.88 14.00
N ALA A 267 -14.74 -14.58 12.89
CA ALA A 267 -13.65 -14.33 11.95
C ALA A 267 -14.06 -13.42 10.77
N GLN A 268 -15.33 -12.99 10.74
CA GLN A 268 -15.83 -12.07 9.71
C GLN A 268 -15.37 -10.63 9.93
N ASN A 269 -14.87 -10.32 11.12
CA ASN A 269 -14.27 -9.05 11.46
C ASN A 269 -12.77 -9.27 11.67
N HIS A 270 -11.95 -8.56 10.90
CA HIS A 270 -10.51 -8.53 11.10
C HIS A 270 -10.20 -7.58 12.26
N VAL A 271 -9.70 -8.11 13.37
CA VAL A 271 -9.62 -7.39 14.66
C VAL A 271 -8.24 -6.76 14.93
N GLY A 272 -7.54 -6.38 13.87
CA GLY A 272 -6.22 -5.76 13.89
C GLY A 272 -5.81 -5.27 12.51
N VAL A 273 -4.52 -5.01 12.33
CA VAL A 273 -3.88 -4.74 11.04
C VAL A 273 -2.80 -5.78 10.78
N ASP A 274 -2.60 -6.14 9.52
CA ASP A 274 -1.50 -7.01 9.11
C ASP A 274 -0.37 -6.17 8.54
N LEU A 275 0.82 -6.37 9.08
CA LEU A 275 2.06 -5.76 8.60
C LEU A 275 3.01 -6.88 8.18
N ALA A 276 3.52 -6.87 6.97
CA ALA A 276 4.39 -7.94 6.49
C ALA A 276 5.75 -7.42 6.05
N THR A 277 6.83 -8.11 6.42
CA THR A 277 8.13 -7.93 5.78
C THR A 277 7.99 -8.28 4.30
N PRO A 278 8.30 -7.36 3.37
CA PRO A 278 8.19 -7.64 1.95
C PRO A 278 9.00 -8.88 1.55
N GLY A 279 8.34 -9.85 0.91
CA GLY A 279 9.00 -11.07 0.45
C GLY A 279 9.34 -12.11 1.52
N ALA A 280 8.84 -11.97 2.75
CA ALA A 280 9.07 -12.99 3.78
C ALA A 280 8.41 -14.35 3.44
N GLY A 281 7.33 -14.35 2.64
CA GLY A 281 6.66 -15.57 2.18
C GLY A 281 6.18 -16.42 3.35
N ASN A 282 6.85 -17.55 3.60
CA ASN A 282 6.59 -18.45 4.74
C ASN A 282 7.80 -18.57 5.70
N SER A 283 8.80 -17.70 5.54
CA SER A 283 10.04 -17.67 6.34
C SER A 283 9.96 -16.62 7.45
N ASN A 284 10.95 -16.55 8.33
CA ASN A 284 11.00 -15.47 9.33
C ASN A 284 11.06 -14.11 8.64
N GLY A 285 10.26 -13.16 9.13
CA GLY A 285 10.33 -11.76 8.73
C GLY A 285 11.32 -10.97 9.59
N THR A 286 10.99 -9.71 9.87
CA THR A 286 11.81 -8.82 10.68
C THR A 286 11.64 -9.06 12.18
N ASP A 287 12.46 -8.38 12.99
CA ASP A 287 12.28 -8.32 14.44
C ASP A 287 11.05 -7.47 14.76
N ILE A 288 10.14 -7.98 15.59
CA ILE A 288 9.02 -7.20 16.12
C ILE A 288 9.48 -6.49 17.38
N ILE A 289 9.27 -5.19 17.44
CA ILE A 289 9.75 -4.33 18.52
C ILE A 289 8.61 -3.63 19.26
N ALA A 290 8.85 -3.29 20.52
CA ALA A 290 7.90 -2.55 21.33
C ALA A 290 7.70 -1.13 20.79
N PRO A 291 6.48 -0.74 20.35
CA PRO A 291 6.22 0.59 19.80
C PRO A 291 6.35 1.70 20.85
N THR A 292 6.19 1.36 22.13
CA THR A 292 6.24 2.27 23.28
C THR A 292 6.74 1.51 24.52
N ASP A 293 6.78 2.16 25.69
CA ASP A 293 7.08 1.47 26.95
C ASP A 293 5.91 0.58 27.36
N MET A 294 6.18 -0.70 27.66
CA MET A 294 5.15 -1.72 27.87
C MET A 294 5.47 -2.67 29.02
N THR A 295 4.47 -3.46 29.41
CA THR A 295 4.63 -4.65 30.25
C THR A 295 4.03 -5.85 29.52
N VAL A 296 4.75 -6.96 29.44
CA VAL A 296 4.22 -8.24 28.94
C VAL A 296 3.21 -8.78 29.95
N VAL A 297 2.00 -9.12 29.50
CA VAL A 297 0.89 -9.55 30.36
C VAL A 297 0.35 -10.94 30.01
N GLY A 298 0.89 -11.60 28.98
CA GLY A 298 0.53 -12.97 28.66
C GLY A 298 0.89 -13.38 27.23
N PHE A 299 0.50 -14.59 26.89
CA PHE A 299 0.78 -15.21 25.59
C PHE A 299 -0.41 -16.04 25.12
N LEU A 300 -0.62 -16.12 23.81
CA LEU A 300 -1.56 -17.04 23.19
C LEU A 300 -0.79 -17.96 22.25
N ALA A 301 -0.39 -19.12 22.78
CA ALA A 301 0.52 -20.03 22.09
C ALA A 301 -0.02 -20.56 20.76
N ASP A 302 -1.34 -20.79 20.67
CA ASP A 302 -1.95 -21.33 19.45
C ASP A 302 -1.84 -20.35 18.27
N ASP A 303 -1.85 -19.04 18.53
CA ASP A 303 -1.80 -18.00 17.48
C ASP A 303 -0.49 -17.21 17.47
N GLY A 304 0.51 -17.70 18.21
CA GLY A 304 1.82 -17.07 18.34
C GLY A 304 1.75 -15.65 18.88
N CYS A 305 0.81 -15.33 19.79
CA CYS A 305 0.66 -13.97 20.28
C CYS A 305 1.46 -13.67 21.54
N VAL A 306 2.08 -12.49 21.57
CA VAL A 306 2.56 -11.82 22.80
C VAL A 306 1.59 -10.70 23.15
N MET A 307 1.06 -10.73 24.37
CA MET A 307 0.13 -9.71 24.88
C MET A 307 0.90 -8.73 25.76
N THR A 308 0.70 -7.43 25.54
CA THR A 308 1.37 -6.38 26.31
C THR A 308 0.41 -5.26 26.70
N ARG A 309 0.78 -4.50 27.72
CA ARG A 309 0.07 -3.31 28.18
C ARG A 309 0.98 -2.09 28.15
N GLN A 310 0.53 -1.02 27.53
CA GLN A 310 1.21 0.28 27.54
C GLN A 310 1.39 0.79 28.96
N LYS A 311 2.61 1.22 29.31
CA LYS A 311 2.92 1.77 30.64
C LYS A 311 2.54 3.24 30.79
N GLU A 312 2.86 4.06 29.79
CA GLU A 312 2.63 5.50 29.84
C GLU A 312 1.58 5.90 28.81
N GLY A 313 0.53 6.60 29.25
CA GLY A 313 -0.57 7.04 28.38
C GLY A 313 -1.91 6.41 28.77
N PRO A 314 -2.85 6.24 27.83
CA PRO A 314 -4.20 5.76 28.12
C PRO A 314 -4.21 4.30 28.60
N GLY A 315 -3.15 3.53 28.35
CA GLY A 315 -3.01 2.16 28.86
C GLY A 315 -3.62 1.12 27.92
N PHE A 316 -3.45 1.31 26.60
CA PHE A 316 -3.84 0.36 25.57
C PHE A 316 -3.20 -1.02 25.79
N PHE A 317 -3.91 -2.07 25.39
CA PHE A 317 -3.29 -3.39 25.22
C PHE A 317 -2.94 -3.62 23.76
N PHE A 318 -1.90 -4.42 23.56
CA PHE A 318 -1.45 -4.84 22.24
C PHE A 318 -1.35 -6.35 22.19
N ALA A 319 -1.76 -6.94 21.07
CA ALA A 319 -1.41 -8.30 20.71
C ALA A 319 -0.47 -8.26 19.50
N PHE A 320 0.69 -8.90 19.62
CA PHE A 320 1.62 -9.13 18.52
C PHE A 320 1.52 -10.60 18.15
N CYS A 321 0.76 -10.93 17.11
CA CYS A 321 0.38 -12.29 16.74
C CYS A 321 1.13 -12.81 15.51
N HIS A 322 1.03 -14.12 15.32
CA HIS A 322 1.72 -14.91 14.30
C HIS A 322 3.24 -14.97 14.44
N MET A 323 3.77 -14.73 15.64
CA MET A 323 5.21 -14.78 15.91
C MET A 323 5.78 -16.21 15.72
N ASN A 324 6.97 -16.31 15.12
CA ASN A 324 7.71 -17.60 15.03
C ASN A 324 8.59 -17.85 16.26
N SER A 325 9.05 -16.77 16.91
CA SER A 325 9.69 -16.84 18.23
C SER A 325 9.30 -15.64 19.08
N ASN A 326 9.27 -15.87 20.39
CA ASN A 326 9.10 -14.84 21.40
C ASN A 326 10.43 -14.68 22.14
N GLU A 327 10.92 -13.46 22.26
CA GLU A 327 12.18 -13.12 22.95
C GLU A 327 11.92 -12.48 24.33
N VAL A 328 10.69 -12.59 24.84
CA VAL A 328 10.24 -11.96 26.08
C VAL A 328 9.56 -12.95 27.02
N GLU A 329 9.51 -12.59 28.31
CA GLU A 329 8.87 -13.37 29.38
C GLU A 329 7.67 -12.63 30.00
N ASP A 330 6.75 -13.38 30.61
CA ASP A 330 5.58 -12.82 31.30
C ASP A 330 6.00 -11.86 32.42
N GLY A 331 5.36 -10.69 32.49
CA GLY A 331 5.69 -9.63 33.44
C GLY A 331 6.94 -8.81 33.10
N GLN A 332 7.62 -9.08 31.98
CA GLN A 332 8.78 -8.30 31.55
C GLN A 332 8.38 -6.85 31.24
N GLU A 333 9.15 -5.89 31.73
CA GLU A 333 9.02 -4.49 31.32
C GLU A 333 9.85 -4.22 30.07
N LEU A 334 9.23 -3.62 29.06
CA LEU A 334 9.83 -3.29 27.77
C LEU A 334 9.93 -1.78 27.63
N LYS A 335 11.00 -1.32 26.99
CA LYS A 335 11.18 0.04 26.49
C LYS A 335 10.83 0.11 25.01
N ARG A 336 10.43 1.30 24.55
CA ARG A 336 10.29 1.59 23.11
C ARG A 336 11.55 1.10 22.36
N GLY A 337 11.36 0.20 21.41
CA GLY A 337 12.43 -0.42 20.62
C GLY A 337 12.95 -1.76 21.12
N ASP A 338 12.57 -2.22 22.32
CA ASP A 338 12.98 -3.54 22.79
C ASP A 338 12.34 -4.63 21.91
N ILE A 339 13.13 -5.66 21.58
CA ILE A 339 12.67 -6.80 20.76
C ILE A 339 11.66 -7.62 21.55
N ILE A 340 10.52 -7.86 20.93
CA ILE A 340 9.43 -8.72 21.43
C ILE A 340 9.60 -10.15 20.89
N GLY A 341 9.96 -10.28 19.62
CA GLY A 341 10.05 -11.57 18.93
C GLY A 341 10.38 -11.42 17.46
N VAL A 342 10.19 -12.49 16.70
CA VAL A 342 10.39 -12.51 15.26
C VAL A 342 9.07 -12.74 14.53
N GLU A 343 8.80 -11.88 13.54
CA GLU A 343 7.65 -11.99 12.64
C GLU A 343 7.62 -13.38 11.99
N GLY A 344 6.44 -13.99 11.95
CA GLY A 344 6.30 -15.38 11.55
C GLY A 344 4.95 -15.70 10.93
N ASN A 345 4.62 -16.99 10.97
CA ASN A 345 3.41 -17.55 10.38
C ASN A 345 2.64 -18.51 11.30
N THR A 346 2.85 -18.40 12.61
CA THR A 346 2.18 -19.27 13.60
C THR A 346 0.67 -18.96 13.67
N ALA A 347 -0.18 -19.86 13.16
CA ALA A 347 -1.64 -19.75 13.25
C ALA A 347 -2.29 -21.12 13.52
N GLY A 348 -2.77 -21.35 14.75
CA GLY A 348 -3.20 -22.66 15.25
C GLY A 348 -4.67 -23.01 15.03
N GLY A 349 -5.50 -22.05 14.57
CA GLY A 349 -6.95 -22.22 14.49
C GLY A 349 -7.50 -22.98 13.27
N GLY A 350 -6.68 -23.28 12.24
CA GLY A 350 -7.21 -23.71 10.93
C GLY A 350 -6.41 -24.76 10.15
N GLY A 351 -5.27 -25.24 10.64
CA GLY A 351 -4.53 -26.35 10.00
C GLY A 351 -3.68 -25.98 8.77
N GLY A 352 -3.37 -24.70 8.55
CA GLY A 352 -2.35 -24.25 7.61
C GLY A 352 -1.70 -22.99 8.16
N GLY A 353 -0.37 -22.90 8.12
CA GLY A 353 0.33 -21.65 8.42
C GLY A 353 -0.21 -20.54 7.52
N VAL A 354 -0.27 -19.33 8.04
CA VAL A 354 -0.54 -18.13 7.25
C VAL A 354 0.74 -17.72 6.50
N ALA A 355 0.66 -16.79 5.56
CA ALA A 355 1.90 -16.14 5.10
C ALA A 355 2.53 -15.36 6.27
N THR A 356 3.83 -15.15 6.24
CA THR A 356 4.52 -14.38 7.26
C THR A 356 4.01 -12.95 7.30
N HIS A 357 3.46 -12.56 8.45
CA HIS A 357 3.04 -11.21 8.78
C HIS A 357 2.94 -11.05 10.31
N LEU A 358 3.08 -9.83 10.79
CA LEU A 358 2.61 -9.43 12.11
C LEU A 358 1.12 -9.11 12.01
N HIS A 359 0.29 -9.88 12.70
CA HIS A 359 -1.07 -9.46 13.02
C HIS A 359 -1.03 -8.63 14.32
N LEU A 360 -1.26 -7.32 14.19
CA LEU A 360 -1.20 -6.36 15.28
C LEU A 360 -2.60 -5.93 15.70
N GLU A 361 -2.97 -6.27 16.93
CA GLU A 361 -4.21 -5.82 17.53
C GLU A 361 -3.96 -4.73 18.58
N ILE A 362 -4.84 -3.73 18.65
CA ILE A 362 -4.90 -2.77 19.76
C ILE A 362 -6.27 -2.89 20.43
N TYR A 363 -6.27 -2.89 21.75
CA TYR A 363 -7.49 -2.89 22.55
C TYR A 363 -7.59 -1.60 23.34
N ASP A 364 -8.82 -1.15 23.54
CA ASP A 364 -9.09 0.01 24.37
C ASP A 364 -8.59 -0.18 25.84
N PRO A 365 -8.38 0.93 26.58
CA PRO A 365 -7.91 0.88 27.97
C PRO A 365 -8.84 0.19 28.98
N GLU A 366 -10.12 0.03 28.65
CA GLU A 366 -11.12 -0.60 29.50
C GLU A 366 -11.11 -2.14 29.37
N SER A 367 -10.35 -2.68 28.41
CA SER A 367 -10.16 -4.11 28.22
C SER A 367 -9.75 -4.81 29.54
N PRO A 368 -10.37 -5.96 29.87
CA PRO A 368 -10.02 -6.73 31.04
C PRO A 368 -8.60 -7.32 30.92
N ASP A 369 -8.05 -7.71 32.07
CA ASP A 369 -6.73 -8.34 32.21
C ASP A 369 -6.90 -9.84 32.57
N PRO A 370 -6.40 -10.79 31.77
CA PRO A 370 -5.68 -10.58 30.52
C PRO A 370 -6.63 -10.19 29.37
N PRO A 371 -6.15 -9.40 28.40
CA PRO A 371 -6.90 -9.12 27.17
C PRO A 371 -7.12 -10.43 26.41
N MET A 372 -8.34 -10.62 25.92
CA MET A 372 -8.73 -11.78 25.12
C MET A 372 -9.09 -11.29 23.71
N PRO A 373 -8.47 -11.84 22.66
CA PRO A 373 -8.87 -11.55 21.29
C PRO A 373 -10.34 -11.82 21.06
N TYR A 374 -10.96 -11.01 20.21
CA TYR A 374 -12.36 -11.15 19.80
C TYR A 374 -13.39 -10.94 20.93
N ASN A 375 -13.03 -10.21 22.00
CA ASN A 375 -13.90 -9.94 23.16
C ASN A 375 -14.41 -8.48 23.20
N ASP A 376 -14.79 -7.92 22.04
CA ASP A 376 -15.43 -6.60 21.85
C ASP A 376 -14.62 -5.34 22.28
N HIS A 377 -13.34 -5.47 22.64
CA HIS A 377 -12.46 -4.35 23.01
C HIS A 377 -11.43 -3.96 21.94
N ASN A 378 -11.33 -4.73 20.85
CA ASN A 378 -10.43 -4.44 19.73
C ASN A 378 -10.87 -3.15 19.03
N ILE A 379 -9.94 -2.22 18.86
CA ILE A 379 -10.13 -0.96 18.14
C ILE A 379 -9.16 -0.89 16.96
N ASP A 380 -9.52 -0.12 15.94
CA ASP A 380 -8.70 0.09 14.75
C ASP A 380 -7.31 0.65 15.13
N PRO A 381 -6.22 -0.11 14.90
CA PRO A 381 -4.86 0.35 15.18
C PRO A 381 -4.40 1.53 14.31
N GLU A 382 -4.91 1.65 13.07
CA GLU A 382 -4.34 2.56 12.07
C GLU A 382 -4.38 4.03 12.48
N PRO A 383 -5.52 4.60 12.92
CA PRO A 383 -5.55 6.01 13.34
C PRO A 383 -4.60 6.30 14.50
N ILE A 384 -4.44 5.35 15.42
CA ILE A 384 -3.59 5.50 16.60
C ILE A 384 -2.11 5.49 16.18
N LEU A 385 -1.71 4.51 15.37
CA LEU A 385 -0.34 4.39 14.88
C LEU A 385 0.05 5.60 14.02
N LYS A 386 -0.86 6.10 13.16
CA LYS A 386 -0.64 7.32 12.38
C LYS A 386 -0.50 8.56 13.27
N GLU A 387 -1.38 8.73 14.26
CA GLU A 387 -1.29 9.85 15.22
C GLU A 387 0.04 9.82 16.00
N LYS A 388 0.53 8.63 16.33
CA LYS A 388 1.75 8.43 17.14
C LYS A 388 3.03 8.37 16.32
N GLY A 389 2.97 8.45 14.99
CA GLY A 389 4.14 8.39 14.11
C GLY A 389 4.78 6.99 14.05
N ALA A 390 3.98 5.95 14.21
CA ALA A 390 4.40 4.54 14.19
C ALA A 390 3.78 3.73 13.04
N TRP A 391 3.05 4.37 12.13
CA TRP A 391 2.53 3.70 10.94
C TRP A 391 3.67 3.37 9.97
N PRO A 392 3.70 2.17 9.34
CA PRO A 392 4.66 1.88 8.28
C PRO A 392 4.56 2.90 7.13
N GLU A 393 5.71 3.35 6.63
CA GLU A 393 5.82 4.32 5.52
C GLU A 393 5.52 3.72 4.15
#